data_AF-A0A4Y2M3N1-F1
#
_entry.id   AF-A0A4Y2M3N1-F1
#
_cell.length_a   1.000
_cell.length_b   1.000
_cell.length_c   1.000
_cell.angle_alpha   90.00
_cell.angle_beta   90.00
_cell.angle_gamma   90.00
#
_symmetry.space_group_name_H-M   'P 1'
#
loop_
_entity.id
_entity.type
_entity.pdbx_description
1 polymer ?
#
loop_
_entity_poly.entity_id
_entity_poly.type
_entity_poly.pdbx_seq_one_letter_code
_entity_poly.pdbx_strand_id
1 'polypeptide(L)'
;MCESLGINTVSYDTVKVWFRKFKAGNFDIEDEPRFGRPIEVDCEQLKKIIDQDRNVSTRTIALELDVCQKTIVNALRRINVTFKFNRWMPHELTAEDKRKRKAAYLALLRDQRKEKILDRIVTCDEKWVYYNNTS
;
A
#
# COMPACT_ATOMS: atom_id res chain seq x y z
N MET A 1 -43.11 28.36 -4.24
CA MET A 1 -41.77 27.85 -4.62
C MET A 1 -41.59 27.74 -6.14
N CYS A 2 -42.56 27.24 -6.91
CA CYS A 2 -42.44 27.20 -8.39
C CYS A 2 -42.53 28.56 -9.11
N GLU A 3 -43.09 29.61 -8.51
CA GLU A 3 -43.23 30.92 -9.19
C GLU A 3 -41.97 31.80 -9.11
N SER A 4 -41.03 31.50 -8.21
CA SER A 4 -39.87 32.37 -7.92
C SER A 4 -38.52 31.81 -8.41
N LEU A 5 -38.47 30.59 -8.95
CA LEU A 5 -37.24 29.89 -9.30
C LEU A 5 -37.41 29.32 -10.72
N GLY A 6 -36.77 29.94 -11.71
CA GLY A 6 -36.96 29.67 -13.14
C GLY A 6 -36.66 28.24 -13.61
N ILE A 7 -36.69 28.02 -14.92
CA ILE A 7 -36.74 26.75 -15.67
C ILE A 7 -35.73 25.64 -15.27
N ASN A 8 -34.69 25.93 -14.48
CA ASN A 8 -33.74 24.96 -13.91
C ASN A 8 -34.02 24.60 -12.44
N THR A 9 -35.28 24.69 -12.01
CA THR A 9 -35.72 24.38 -10.64
C THR A 9 -35.88 22.88 -10.40
N VAL A 10 -35.75 22.45 -9.14
CA VAL A 10 -36.05 21.08 -8.69
C VAL A 10 -37.48 20.68 -9.05
N SER A 11 -37.67 19.41 -9.44
CA SER A 11 -39.00 18.91 -9.81
C SER A 11 -39.93 18.88 -8.60
N TYR A 12 -41.24 18.92 -8.86
CA TYR A 12 -42.26 18.82 -7.82
C TYR A 12 -42.14 17.53 -6.99
N ASP A 13 -41.71 16.43 -7.61
CA ASP A 13 -41.49 15.16 -6.93
C ASP A 13 -40.29 15.21 -5.98
N THR A 14 -39.20 15.88 -6.38
CA THR A 14 -38.06 16.13 -5.49
C THR A 14 -38.47 16.95 -4.27
N VAL A 15 -39.28 18.01 -4.46
CA VAL A 15 -39.79 18.84 -3.35
C VAL A 15 -40.64 18.03 -2.37
N LYS A 16 -41.50 17.12 -2.87
CA LYS A 16 -42.28 16.21 -2.02
C LYS A 16 -41.41 15.29 -1.17
N VAL A 17 -40.34 14.73 -1.75
CA VAL A 17 -39.41 13.85 -1.04
C VAL A 17 -38.71 14.62 0.09
N TRP A 18 -38.20 15.82 -0.20
CA TRP A 18 -37.57 16.68 0.80
C TRP A 18 -38.54 17.10 1.91
N PHE A 19 -39.77 17.48 1.56
CA PHE A 19 -40.79 17.83 2.54
C PHE A 19 -41.11 16.66 3.50
N ARG A 20 -41.14 15.43 2.99
CA ARG A 20 -41.31 14.23 3.83
C ARG A 20 -40.12 14.00 4.77
N LYS A 21 -38.88 14.16 4.28
CA LYS A 21 -37.66 14.07 5.10
C LYS A 21 -37.67 15.09 6.25
N PHE A 22 -37.97 16.35 5.94
CA PHE A 22 -38.08 17.39 6.96
C PHE A 22 -39.21 17.15 7.96
N LYS A 23 -40.38 16.65 7.51
CA LYS A 23 -41.47 16.28 8.42
C LYS A 23 -41.09 15.12 9.36
N ALA A 24 -40.20 14.24 8.93
CA ALA A 24 -39.66 13.15 9.73
C ALA A 24 -38.52 13.60 10.68
N GLY A 25 -38.21 14.90 10.73
CA GLY A 25 -37.13 15.46 11.57
C GLY A 25 -35.72 15.26 11.00
N ASN A 26 -35.59 14.78 9.77
CA ASN A 26 -34.30 14.70 9.08
C ASN A 26 -34.05 15.99 8.29
N PHE A 27 -33.15 16.82 8.82
CA PHE A 27 -32.71 18.08 8.20
C PHE A 27 -31.34 17.97 7.53
N ASP A 28 -30.80 16.75 7.38
CA ASP A 28 -29.57 16.52 6.65
C ASP A 28 -29.78 16.83 5.17
N ILE A 29 -28.93 17.70 4.63
CA ILE A 29 -28.96 18.18 3.26
C ILE A 29 -28.00 17.40 2.36
N GLU A 30 -27.11 16.61 2.94
CA GLU A 30 -26.16 15.78 2.20
C GLU A 30 -26.87 14.58 1.57
N ASP A 31 -26.35 14.13 0.43
CA ASP A 31 -26.83 12.91 -0.19
C ASP A 31 -26.51 11.71 0.72
N GLU A 32 -27.54 10.92 1.03
CA GLU A 32 -27.33 9.63 1.69
C GLU A 32 -26.39 8.75 0.85
N PRO A 33 -25.63 7.83 1.49
CA PRO A 33 -24.74 6.92 0.79
C PRO A 33 -25.50 6.20 -0.33
N ARG A 34 -25.18 6.56 -1.58
CA ARG A 34 -25.80 5.93 -2.74
C ARG A 34 -25.29 4.49 -2.81
N PHE A 35 -26.21 3.53 -2.78
CA PHE A 35 -25.90 2.14 -3.10
C PHE A 35 -25.53 2.03 -4.59
N GLY A 36 -24.27 2.30 -4.91
CA GLY A 36 -23.66 1.92 -6.18
C GLY A 36 -23.34 0.43 -6.20
N ARG A 37 -22.97 -0.12 -7.37
CA ARG A 37 -22.53 -1.53 -7.48
C ARG A 37 -21.20 -1.71 -6.72
N PRO A 38 -21.16 -2.45 -5.61
CA PRO A 38 -19.89 -2.83 -5.00
C PRO A 38 -19.30 -3.93 -5.87
N ILE A 39 -18.13 -3.71 -6.46
CA ILE A 39 -17.26 -4.85 -6.79
C ILE A 39 -16.49 -5.11 -5.51
N GLU A 40 -17.14 -5.84 -4.60
CA GLU A 40 -16.58 -6.12 -3.28
C GLU A 40 -15.58 -7.26 -3.43
N VAL A 41 -14.33 -6.89 -3.70
CA VAL A 41 -13.21 -7.81 -3.48
C VAL A 41 -13.07 -7.96 -1.98
N ASP A 42 -13.17 -9.18 -1.49
CA ASP A 42 -12.90 -9.50 -0.10
C ASP A 42 -11.44 -9.11 0.22
N CYS A 43 -11.31 -8.06 1.04
CA CYS A 43 -10.02 -7.51 1.44
C CYS A 43 -9.22 -8.51 2.30
N GLU A 44 -9.88 -9.41 3.03
CA GLU A 44 -9.21 -10.43 3.83
C GLU A 44 -8.67 -11.56 2.95
N GLN A 45 -9.44 -11.99 1.93
CA GLN A 45 -8.94 -12.92 0.92
C GLN A 45 -7.74 -12.33 0.15
N LEU A 46 -7.82 -11.06 -0.25
CA LEU A 46 -6.74 -10.37 -0.93
C LEU A 46 -5.46 -10.30 -0.08
N LYS A 47 -5.58 -10.02 1.22
CA LYS A 47 -4.44 -10.03 2.16
C LYS A 47 -3.80 -11.41 2.25
N LYS A 48 -4.59 -12.48 2.34
CA LYS A 48 -4.08 -13.86 2.41
C LYS A 48 -3.23 -14.21 1.19
N ILE A 49 -3.68 -13.83 -0.01
CA ILE A 49 -2.91 -14.07 -1.25
C ILE A 49 -1.57 -13.33 -1.21
N ILE A 50 -1.56 -12.07 -0.76
CA ILE A 50 -0.33 -11.26 -0.66
C ILE A 50 0.62 -11.77 0.44
N ASP A 51 0.08 -12.28 1.55
CA ASP A 51 0.88 -12.85 2.63
C ASP A 51 1.53 -14.19 2.25
N GLN A 52 0.90 -14.96 1.36
CA GLN A 52 1.47 -16.18 0.79
C GLN A 52 2.61 -15.87 -0.19
N ASP A 53 2.41 -14.92 -1.11
CA ASP A 53 3.45 -14.45 -2.01
C ASP A 53 3.35 -12.94 -2.24
N ARG A 54 4.32 -12.20 -1.70
CA ARG A 54 4.40 -10.74 -1.85
C ARG A 54 4.77 -10.28 -3.26
N ASN A 55 5.26 -11.18 -4.12
CA ASN A 55 5.66 -10.88 -5.49
C ASN A 55 4.56 -11.18 -6.53
N VAL A 56 3.38 -11.64 -6.09
CA VAL A 56 2.28 -11.97 -6.98
C VAL A 56 1.81 -10.75 -7.78
N SER A 57 1.56 -10.95 -9.07
CA SER A 57 1.11 -9.86 -9.94
C SER A 57 -0.38 -9.57 -9.75
N THR A 58 -0.79 -8.30 -9.93
CA THR A 58 -2.21 -7.93 -9.89
C THR A 58 -3.05 -8.66 -10.94
N ARG A 59 -2.44 -9.10 -12.04
CA ARG A 59 -3.09 -9.86 -13.10
C ARG A 59 -3.36 -11.30 -12.67
N THR A 60 -2.40 -11.92 -11.97
CA THR A 60 -2.55 -13.26 -11.40
C THR A 60 -3.67 -13.27 -10.36
N ILE A 61 -3.67 -12.30 -9.43
CA ILE A 61 -4.73 -12.16 -8.43
C ILE A 61 -6.09 -11.95 -9.08
N ALA A 62 -6.16 -11.13 -10.14
CA ALA A 62 -7.39 -10.86 -10.87
C ALA A 62 -7.98 -12.13 -11.50
N LEU A 63 -7.13 -13.02 -12.04
CA LEU A 63 -7.55 -14.31 -12.59
C LEU A 63 -8.01 -15.27 -11.50
N GLU A 64 -7.30 -15.31 -10.36
CA GLU A 64 -7.64 -16.17 -9.23
C GLU A 64 -8.98 -15.79 -8.58
N LEU A 65 -9.26 -14.49 -8.49
CA LEU A 65 -10.46 -13.94 -7.87
C LEU A 65 -11.61 -13.70 -8.86
N ASP A 66 -11.44 -14.02 -10.14
CA ASP A 66 -12.38 -13.76 -11.24
C ASP A 66 -12.92 -12.32 -11.25
N VAL A 67 -12.02 -11.35 -11.11
CA VAL A 67 -12.35 -9.92 -11.14
C VAL A 67 -11.44 -9.17 -12.11
N CYS A 68 -11.87 -8.00 -12.56
CA CYS A 68 -11.01 -7.20 -13.43
C CYS A 68 -9.78 -6.67 -12.64
N GLN A 69 -8.63 -6.57 -13.32
CA GLN A 69 -7.38 -6.09 -12.74
C GLN A 69 -7.53 -4.71 -12.08
N LYS A 70 -8.34 -3.83 -12.67
CA LYS A 70 -8.59 -2.48 -12.12
C LYS A 70 -9.22 -2.54 -10.73
N THR A 71 -10.11 -3.50 -10.49
CA THR A 71 -10.71 -3.73 -9.17
C THR A 71 -9.66 -4.15 -8.16
N ILE A 72 -8.74 -5.07 -8.53
CA ILE A 72 -7.63 -5.47 -7.65
C ILE A 72 -6.74 -4.27 -7.31
N VAL A 73 -6.35 -3.47 -8.30
CA VAL A 73 -5.52 -2.27 -8.07
C VAL A 73 -6.21 -1.28 -7.12
N ASN A 74 -7.53 -1.08 -7.26
CA ASN A 74 -8.30 -0.23 -6.37
C ASN A 74 -8.41 -0.83 -4.95
N ALA A 75 -8.61 -2.15 -4.85
CA ALA A 75 -8.68 -2.86 -3.57
C ALA A 75 -7.34 -2.79 -2.82
N LEU A 76 -6.21 -3.01 -3.50
CA LEU A 76 -4.87 -2.85 -2.95
C LEU A 76 -4.65 -1.44 -2.38
N ARG A 77 -5.13 -0.41 -3.08
CA ARG A 77 -5.07 0.98 -2.60
C ARG A 77 -5.91 1.19 -1.34
N ARG A 78 -7.11 0.58 -1.27
CA ARG A 78 -7.99 0.65 -0.08
C ARG A 78 -7.34 0.00 1.15
N ILE A 79 -6.58 -1.07 0.97
CA ILE A 79 -5.85 -1.76 2.07
C ILE A 79 -4.43 -1.23 2.29
N ASN A 80 -4.05 -0.10 1.67
CA ASN A 80 -2.73 0.54 1.77
C ASN A 80 -1.54 -0.37 1.39
N VAL A 81 -1.75 -1.33 0.49
CA VAL A 81 -0.66 -2.16 -0.06
C VAL A 81 -0.10 -1.51 -1.32
N THR A 82 1.22 -1.35 -1.35
CA THR A 82 1.96 -0.81 -2.49
C THR A 82 3.09 -1.75 -2.89
N PHE A 83 3.29 -1.90 -4.19
CA PHE A 83 4.42 -2.68 -4.70
C PHE A 83 5.73 -1.93 -4.42
N LYS A 84 6.72 -2.65 -3.89
CA LYS A 84 8.08 -2.17 -3.71
C LYS A 84 9.04 -3.15 -4.35
N PHE A 85 9.99 -2.64 -5.12
CA PHE A 85 11.04 -3.47 -5.69
C PHE A 85 11.84 -4.18 -4.59
N ASN A 86 12.18 -5.44 -4.84
CA ASN A 86 13.02 -6.21 -3.94
C ASN A 86 14.40 -5.54 -3.83
N ARG A 87 14.93 -5.49 -2.61
CA ARG A 87 16.28 -4.99 -2.37
C ARG A 87 17.29 -5.97 -2.95
N TRP A 88 18.21 -5.46 -3.78
CA TRP A 88 19.31 -6.29 -4.27
C TRP A 88 20.17 -6.80 -3.11
N MET A 89 20.43 -8.10 -3.12
CA MET A 89 21.29 -8.76 -2.14
C MET A 89 22.56 -9.25 -2.86
N PRO A 90 23.76 -8.76 -2.50
CA PRO A 90 24.98 -9.10 -3.22
C PRO A 90 25.31 -10.59 -3.26
N HIS A 91 24.99 -11.30 -2.18
CA HIS A 91 25.27 -12.71 -2.03
C HIS A 91 24.10 -13.42 -1.37
N GLU A 92 23.84 -14.64 -1.83
CA GLU A 92 22.96 -15.58 -1.16
C GLU A 92 23.72 -16.22 0.01
N LEU A 93 23.34 -15.87 1.24
CA LEU A 93 24.03 -16.37 2.44
C LEU A 93 23.44 -17.70 2.88
N THR A 94 24.31 -18.68 3.13
CA THR A 94 23.91 -19.95 3.75
C THR A 94 23.51 -19.74 5.22
N ALA A 95 22.85 -20.74 5.81
CA ALA A 95 22.53 -20.71 7.24
C ALA A 95 23.78 -20.63 8.12
N GLU A 96 24.87 -21.26 7.70
CA GLU A 96 26.18 -21.20 8.35
C GLU A 96 26.75 -19.77 8.32
N ASP A 97 26.76 -19.13 7.15
CA ASP A 97 27.27 -17.76 6.99
C ASP A 97 26.49 -16.77 7.85
N LYS A 98 25.16 -16.91 7.90
CA LYS A 98 24.30 -16.10 8.77
C LYS A 98 24.67 -16.27 10.23
N ARG A 99 24.95 -17.50 10.68
CA ARG A 99 25.36 -17.77 12.07
C ARG A 99 26.71 -17.16 12.38
N LYS A 100 27.71 -17.39 11.52
CA LYS A 100 29.06 -16.82 11.67
C LYS A 100 29.02 -15.30 11.73
N ARG A 101 28.30 -14.66 10.81
CA ARG A 101 28.11 -13.19 10.77
C ARG A 101 27.44 -12.67 12.04
N LYS A 102 26.38 -13.33 12.52
CA LYS A 102 25.69 -12.93 13.76
C LYS A 102 26.60 -13.08 14.97
N ALA A 103 27.35 -14.17 15.07
CA ALA A 103 28.29 -14.40 16.16
C ALA A 103 29.41 -13.34 16.19
N ALA A 104 30.03 -13.06 15.03
CA ALA A 104 31.04 -12.01 14.90
C ALA A 104 30.50 -10.64 15.29
N TYR A 105 29.29 -10.28 14.80
CA TYR A 105 28.64 -9.03 15.17
C TYR A 105 28.39 -8.90 16.67
N LEU A 106 27.89 -9.95 17.32
CA LEU A 106 27.61 -9.92 18.76
C LEU A 106 28.89 -9.79 19.59
N ALA A 107 29.99 -10.41 19.16
CA ALA A 107 31.30 -10.23 19.78
C ALA A 107 31.78 -8.79 19.67
N LEU A 108 31.79 -8.23 18.44
CA LEU A 108 32.19 -6.83 18.20
C LEU A 108 31.32 -5.83 18.97
N LEU A 109 30.01 -6.07 19.04
CA LEU A 109 29.09 -5.22 19.82
C LEU A 109 29.39 -5.27 21.32
N ARG A 110 29.73 -6.46 21.84
CA ARG A 110 30.13 -6.61 23.25
C ARG A 110 31.41 -5.84 23.53
N ASP A 111 32.38 -5.94 22.65
CA ASP A 111 33.67 -5.28 22.82
C ASP A 111 33.55 -3.76 22.68
N GLN A 112 32.75 -3.27 21.73
CA GLN A 112 32.43 -1.84 21.59
C GLN A 112 31.72 -1.23 22.81
N ARG A 113 30.97 -2.04 23.56
CA ARG A 113 30.33 -1.58 24.81
C ARG A 113 31.29 -1.49 25.98
N LYS A 114 32.34 -2.32 25.98
CA LYS A 114 33.36 -2.33 27.04
C LYS A 114 34.44 -1.28 26.78
N GLU A 115 34.86 -1.18 25.53
CA GLU A 115 35.92 -0.30 25.07
C GLU A 115 35.47 0.41 23.79
N LYS A 116 35.91 1.64 23.56
CA LYS A 116 35.57 2.39 22.34
C LYS A 116 36.40 1.90 21.15
N ILE A 117 36.20 0.65 20.73
CA ILE A 117 37.00 0.02 19.66
C ILE A 117 36.88 0.76 18.32
N LEU A 118 35.74 1.42 18.04
CA LEU A 118 35.55 2.24 16.84
C LEU A 118 36.56 3.39 16.71
N ASP A 119 37.04 3.95 17.83
CA ASP A 119 38.00 5.07 17.81
C ASP A 119 39.41 4.63 17.36
N ARG A 120 39.65 3.31 17.29
CA ARG A 120 40.96 2.70 17.01
C ARG A 120 40.98 1.89 15.71
N ILE A 121 39.84 1.76 15.03
CA ILE A 121 39.73 0.96 13.81
C ILE A 121 40.13 1.81 12.60
N VAL A 122 41.02 1.26 11.77
CA VAL A 122 41.34 1.76 10.43
C VAL A 122 40.94 0.67 9.44
N THR A 123 40.11 1.00 8.45
CA THR A 123 39.65 0.05 7.41
C THR A 123 40.17 0.45 6.04
N CYS A 124 40.42 -0.52 5.18
CA CYS A 124 40.78 -0.32 3.78
C CYS A 124 39.95 -1.28 2.91
N ASP A 125 39.53 -0.82 1.74
CA ASP A 125 38.85 -1.63 0.72
C ASP A 125 39.24 -1.11 -0.67
N GLU A 126 39.22 -1.99 -1.67
CA GLU A 126 39.59 -1.65 -3.04
C GLU A 126 38.33 -1.50 -3.90
N LYS A 127 38.26 -0.43 -4.69
CA LYS A 127 37.14 -0.17 -5.59
C LYS A 127 37.66 0.12 -7.00
N TRP A 128 37.09 -0.58 -7.98
CA TRP A 128 37.33 -0.30 -9.39
C TRP A 128 36.80 1.08 -9.79
N VAL A 129 37.63 1.86 -10.49
CA VAL A 129 37.25 3.13 -11.12
C VAL A 129 37.36 2.96 -12.63
N TYR A 130 36.21 2.98 -13.30
CA TYR A 130 36.16 2.84 -14.76
C TYR A 130 36.49 4.17 -15.44
N TYR A 131 37.29 4.11 -16.50
CA TYR A 131 37.59 5.27 -17.34
C TYR A 131 36.49 5.44 -18.40
N ASN A 132 35.91 6.63 -18.49
CA ASN A 132 34.90 6.94 -19.51
C ASN A 132 35.53 7.67 -20.69
N ASN A 133 35.68 6.98 -21.81
CA ASN A 133 36.08 7.56 -23.09
C ASN A 133 34.85 8.07 -23.83
N THR A 134 34.38 9.27 -23.49
CA THR A 134 33.50 10.02 -24.39
C THR A 134 34.35 10.65 -25.48
N SER A 135 34.38 9.99 -26.64
CA SER A 135 34.78 10.58 -27.92
C SER A 135 33.68 11.48 -28.49
#